data_AF-A0A7C6V4N1-F1
#
_entry.id   AF-A0A7C6V4N1-F1
#
_cell.length_a   1.000
_cell.length_b   1.000
_cell.length_c   1.000
_cell.angle_alpha   90.00
_cell.angle_beta   90.00
_cell.angle_gamma   90.00
#
_symmetry.space_group_name_H-M   'P 1'
#
loop_
_entity.id
_entity.type
_entity.pdbx_description
1 polymer ?
#
loop_
_entity_poly.entity_id
_entity_poly.type
_entity_poly.pdbx_seq_one_letter_code
_entity_poly.pdbx_strand_id
1 'polypeptide(L)'
;MYNRPVRIKNSFEVIPMALLTEKEIVNNALKMALDMEEHRQTKYAFLARNARDKKLKELFGGFAVTSRRHIALLKTEMKNLNIR
;
A
#
# COMPACT_ATOMS: atom_id res chain seq x y z
N MET A 1 44.60 -11.19 39.29
CA MET A 1 44.23 -9.99 38.50
C MET A 1 43.17 -10.39 37.48
N TYR A 2 41.92 -9.97 37.65
CA TYR A 2 40.84 -10.29 36.71
C TYR A 2 40.84 -9.29 35.55
N ASN A 3 41.13 -9.78 34.36
CA ASN A 3 41.02 -9.02 33.12
C ASN A 3 39.55 -9.02 32.68
N ARG A 4 38.83 -7.90 32.83
CA ARG A 4 37.51 -7.74 32.19
C ARG A 4 37.70 -7.07 30.82
N PRO A 5 37.19 -7.64 29.72
CA PRO A 5 37.19 -6.92 28.46
C PRO A 5 36.18 -5.77 28.53
N VAL A 6 36.66 -4.55 28.33
CA VAL A 6 35.83 -3.36 28.14
C VAL A 6 35.17 -3.47 26.77
N ARG A 7 33.86 -3.77 26.74
CA ARG A 7 33.08 -3.77 25.51
C ARG A 7 32.81 -2.32 25.12
N ILE A 8 33.69 -1.75 24.29
CA ILE A 8 33.46 -0.44 23.67
C ILE A 8 32.23 -0.61 22.76
N LYS A 9 31.09 -0.05 23.19
CA LYS A 9 29.90 0.06 22.34
C LYS A 9 30.25 1.14 21.31
N ASN A 10 30.64 0.73 20.11
CA ASN A 10 30.71 1.63 18.95
C ASN A 10 29.29 2.13 18.65
N SER A 11 28.97 3.29 19.20
CA SER A 11 27.75 4.05 18.96
C SER A 11 27.86 4.79 17.64
N PHE A 12 27.82 4.05 16.53
CA PHE A 12 27.65 4.60 15.19
C PHE A 12 26.94 3.56 14.31
N GLU A 13 25.72 3.18 14.70
CA GLU A 13 24.75 2.70 13.72
C GLU A 13 24.10 3.94 13.09
N VAL A 14 24.71 4.41 12.00
CA VAL A 14 23.93 5.03 10.93
C VAL A 14 22.88 4.01 10.53
N ILE A 15 21.64 4.15 11.04
CA ILE A 15 20.52 3.25 10.71
C ILE A 15 20.34 3.34 9.19
N PRO A 16 20.79 2.33 8.43
CA PRO A 16 20.75 2.41 6.98
C PRO A 16 19.32 2.08 6.60
N MET A 17 18.46 3.10 6.39
CA MET A 17 17.08 2.93 5.90
C MET A 17 16.47 1.60 6.38
N ALA A 18 16.39 1.46 7.71
CA ALA A 18 16.34 0.19 8.45
C ALA A 18 15.74 -0.97 7.65
N LEU A 19 16.51 -2.05 7.45
CA LEU A 19 16.08 -3.29 6.77
C LEU A 19 14.65 -3.66 7.19
N LEU A 20 13.68 -3.29 6.35
CA LEU A 20 12.29 -3.66 6.57
C LEU A 20 12.23 -5.18 6.51
N THR A 21 11.53 -5.76 7.48
CA THR A 21 11.17 -7.17 7.41
C THR A 21 10.30 -7.41 6.17
N GLU A 22 10.31 -8.63 5.65
CA GLU A 22 9.43 -9.03 4.54
C GLU A 22 7.96 -8.67 4.84
N LYS A 23 7.54 -8.86 6.09
CA LYS A 23 6.20 -8.49 6.56
C LYS A 23 5.92 -6.99 6.43
N GLU A 24 6.88 -6.13 6.76
CA GLU A 24 6.73 -4.68 6.63
C GLU A 24 6.72 -4.24 5.16
N ILE A 25 7.52 -4.88 4.31
CA ILE A 25 7.49 -4.64 2.86
C ILE A 25 6.11 -4.97 2.29
N VAL A 26 5.58 -6.16 2.61
CA VAL A 26 4.25 -6.58 2.15
C VAL A 26 3.14 -5.66 2.70
N ASN A 27 3.23 -5.28 3.97
CA ASN A 27 2.30 -4.34 4.58
C ASN A 27 2.27 -3.00 3.85
N ASN A 28 3.44 -2.40 3.62
CA ASN A 28 3.55 -1.11 2.93
C ASN A 28 3.06 -1.21 1.49
N ALA A 29 3.39 -2.29 0.78
CA ALA A 29 2.93 -2.52 -0.59
C ALA A 29 1.40 -2.64 -0.68
N LEU A 30 0.77 -3.39 0.23
CA LEU A 30 -0.69 -3.55 0.25
C LEU A 30 -1.42 -2.25 0.60
N LYS A 31 -0.89 -1.47 1.56
CA LYS A 31 -1.44 -0.15 1.89
C LYS A 31 -1.37 0.81 0.71
N MET A 32 -0.21 0.88 0.06
CA MET A 32 -0.02 1.71 -1.13
C MET A 32 -0.96 1.28 -2.26
N ALA A 33 -1.10 -0.04 -2.50
CA ALA A 33 -2.01 -0.55 -3.52
C ALA A 33 -3.47 -0.20 -3.22
N LEU A 34 -3.89 -0.28 -1.95
CA LEU A 34 -5.23 0.09 -1.52
C LEU A 34 -5.50 1.58 -1.77
N ASP A 35 -4.61 2.47 -1.30
CA ASP A 35 -4.74 3.91 -1.47
C ASP A 35 -4.83 4.30 -2.96
N MET A 36 -3.98 3.68 -3.78
CA MET A 36 -3.99 3.89 -5.24
C MET A 36 -5.31 3.46 -5.88
N GLU A 37 -5.90 2.35 -5.42
CA GLU A 37 -7.15 1.85 -5.97
C GLU A 37 -8.36 2.68 -5.52
N GLU A 38 -8.36 3.17 -4.27
CA GLU A 38 -9.38 4.13 -3.77
C GLU A 38 -9.33 5.45 -4.55
N HIS A 39 -8.11 5.94 -4.84
CA HIS A 39 -7.92 7.11 -5.70
C HIS A 39 -8.42 6.88 -7.13
N ARG A 40 -8.06 5.74 -7.76
CA ARG A 40 -8.55 5.37 -9.09
C ARG A 40 -10.07 5.26 -9.15
N GLN A 41 -10.67 4.59 -8.17
CA GLN A 41 -12.12 4.41 -8.08
C GLN A 41 -12.83 5.77 -8.04
N THR A 42 -12.33 6.70 -7.22
CA THR A 42 -12.88 8.05 -7.10
C THR A 42 -12.70 8.84 -8.40
N LYS A 43 -11.50 8.80 -9.00
CA LYS A 43 -11.17 9.47 -10.25
C LYS A 43 -12.07 9.00 -11.40
N TYR A 44 -12.18 7.70 -11.60
CA TYR A 44 -13.00 7.15 -12.69
C TYR A 44 -14.50 7.36 -12.45
N ALA A 45 -14.97 7.30 -11.20
CA ALA A 45 -16.35 7.65 -10.89
C ALA A 45 -16.65 9.14 -11.15
N PHE A 46 -15.69 10.04 -10.90
CA PHE A 46 -15.81 11.44 -11.28
C PHE A 46 -15.85 11.61 -12.81
N LEU A 47 -14.91 10.99 -13.54
CA LEU A 47 -14.87 11.08 -15.00
C LEU A 47 -16.14 10.52 -15.65
N ALA A 48 -16.65 9.38 -15.18
CA ALA A 48 -17.89 8.78 -15.68
C ALA A 48 -19.10 9.71 -15.50
N ARG A 49 -19.18 10.39 -14.34
CA ARG A 49 -20.28 11.34 -14.05
C ARG A 49 -20.25 12.57 -14.95
N ASN A 50 -19.05 13.05 -15.29
CA ASN A 50 -18.86 14.30 -16.03
C ASN A 50 -18.67 14.11 -17.55
N ALA A 51 -18.47 12.88 -18.02
CA ALA A 51 -18.37 12.59 -19.45
C ALA A 51 -19.70 12.86 -20.16
N ARG A 52 -19.63 13.64 -21.25
CA ARG A 52 -20.74 13.89 -22.17
C ARG A 52 -20.94 12.75 -23.17
N ASP A 53 -19.84 12.15 -23.61
CA ASP A 53 -19.86 11.01 -24.52
C ASP A 53 -20.30 9.73 -23.79
N LYS A 54 -21.24 8.98 -24.41
CA LYS A 54 -21.81 7.77 -23.83
C LYS A 54 -20.77 6.66 -23.66
N LYS A 55 -19.90 6.45 -24.64
CA LYS A 55 -18.87 5.40 -24.59
C LYS A 55 -17.84 5.71 -23.50
N LEU A 56 -17.46 6.98 -23.35
CA LEU A 56 -16.55 7.40 -22.27
C LEU A 56 -17.20 7.23 -20.89
N LYS A 57 -18.49 7.55 -20.74
CA LYS A 57 -19.23 7.33 -19.49
C LYS A 57 -19.24 5.85 -19.11
N GLU A 58 -19.52 4.96 -20.06
CA GLU A 58 -19.50 3.51 -19.84
C GLU A 58 -18.08 2.99 -19.52
N LEU A 59 -17.07 3.45 -20.25
CA LEU A 59 -15.68 3.06 -20.04
C LEU A 59 -15.18 3.43 -18.64
N PHE A 60 -15.34 4.69 -18.23
CA PHE A 60 -14.94 5.13 -16.90
C PHE A 60 -15.79 4.49 -15.80
N GLY A 61 -17.08 4.24 -16.06
CA GLY A 61 -17.94 3.49 -15.15
C GLY A 61 -17.41 2.07 -14.91
N GLY A 62 -16.99 1.39 -15.99
CA GLY A 62 -16.34 0.09 -15.94
C GLY A 62 -15.07 0.10 -15.10
N PHE A 63 -14.18 1.09 -15.32
CA PHE A 63 -12.95 1.23 -14.53
C PHE A 63 -13.24 1.47 -13.04
N ALA A 64 -14.22 2.31 -12.70
CA ALA A 64 -14.59 2.54 -11.30
C ALA A 64 -15.12 1.27 -10.62
N VAL A 65 -15.87 0.44 -11.34
CA VAL A 65 -16.35 -0.87 -10.84
C VAL A 65 -15.20 -1.85 -10.65
N THR A 66 -14.27 -1.92 -11.60
CA THR A 66 -13.05 -2.76 -11.48
C THR A 66 -12.22 -2.35 -10.27
N SER A 67 -11.96 -1.05 -10.10
CA SER A 67 -11.25 -0.54 -8.92
C SER A 67 -11.93 -0.91 -7.61
N ARG A 68 -13.27 -0.83 -7.55
CA ARG A 68 -14.03 -1.25 -6.35
C ARG A 68 -13.84 -2.73 -6.04
N ARG A 69 -13.79 -3.60 -7.05
CA ARG A 69 -13.53 -5.04 -6.86
C ARG A 69 -12.13 -5.28 -6.32
N HIS A 70 -11.12 -4.61 -6.87
CA HIS A 70 -9.75 -4.69 -6.38
C HIS A 70 -9.61 -4.21 -4.93
N ILE A 71 -10.28 -3.13 -4.53
CA ILE A 71 -10.33 -2.67 -3.13
C ILE A 71 -10.86 -3.78 -2.21
N ALA A 72 -11.93 -4.47 -2.61
CA ALA A 72 -12.51 -5.56 -1.81
C ALA A 72 -11.54 -6.74 -1.68
N LEU A 73 -10.84 -7.10 -2.76
CA LEU A 73 -9.80 -8.13 -2.74
C LEU A 73 -8.63 -7.73 -1.83
N LEU A 74 -8.11 -6.51 -1.97
CA LEU A 74 -7.02 -5.99 -1.13
C LEU A 74 -7.40 -5.99 0.35
N LYS A 75 -8.61 -5.52 0.71
CA LYS A 75 -9.09 -5.55 2.09
C LYS A 75 -9.22 -6.98 2.64
N THR A 76 -9.62 -7.93 1.79
CA THR A 76 -9.68 -9.35 2.15
C THR A 76 -8.28 -9.91 2.42
N GLU A 77 -7.32 -9.66 1.52
CA GLU A 77 -5.94 -10.14 1.70
C GLU A 77 -5.24 -9.47 2.89
N MET A 78 -5.44 -8.17 3.09
CA MET A 78 -4.92 -7.47 4.27
C MET A 78 -5.46 -8.10 5.56
N LYS A 79 -6.76 -8.43 5.60
CA LYS A 79 -7.35 -9.15 6.75
C LYS A 79 -6.71 -10.53 6.94
N ASN A 80 -6.53 -11.31 5.88
CA ASN A 80 -5.90 -12.64 5.94
C ASN A 80 -4.46 -12.57 6.49
N LEU A 81 -3.73 -11.51 6.14
CA LEU A 81 -2.33 -11.29 6.56
C LEU A 81 -2.22 -10.55 7.90
N ASN A 82 -3.33 -10.27 8.59
CA ASN A 82 -3.39 -9.46 9.82
C ASN A 82 -2.74 -8.07 9.67
N ILE A 83 -2.93 -7.46 8.50
CA ILE A 83 -2.53 -6.09 8.18
C ILE A 83 -3.73 -5.18 8.49
N ARG A 84 -3.49 -4.12 9.26
CA ARG A 84 -4.48 -3.10 9.63
C ARG A 84 -4.18 -1.77 8.97
#